data_AF-A0A074ZUY1-F1
#
_entry.id   AF-A0A074ZUY1-F1
#
_cell.length_a   1.000
_cell.length_b   1.000
_cell.length_c   1.000
_cell.angle_alpha   90.00
_cell.angle_beta   90.00
_cell.angle_gamma   90.00
#
_symmetry.space_group_name_H-M   'P 1'
#
loop_
_entity.id
_entity.type
_entity.pdbx_description
1 polymer ?
#
loop_
_entity_poly.entity_id
_entity_poly.type
_entity_poly.pdbx_seq_one_letter_code
_entity_poly.pdbx_strand_id
1 'polypeptide(L)'
;MLPARSLTDIEYADNIALLGSDSSQVQTILNNLNNSAVRFGLRFTPAKCKVLLHDCVGSNPHLMLADDFQTFTQSSPSSYEEWNREWKRSDLPRALQSFDISRLPSHLKKRLRPTKDFFVESSPVESTLDYKRRLFGEYGFISGVDPSILFVDPEVASFESSLGQATERPIEEVLEEAKQAKAAFDELVNERIKNVKSNMKKMPELIEKHEFQKSKQHSISEVEEQKRRAILEEARDRFGYYLDPRDPKFIKLKQEIEEREKLAKKQQKKANR
;
A
#
# COMPACT_ATOMS: atom_id res chain seq x y z
N MET A 1 33.63 2.97 -15.08
CA MET A 1 32.66 3.61 -15.98
C MET A 1 31.29 3.57 -15.32
N LEU A 2 30.76 4.74 -14.96
CA LEU A 2 29.39 4.93 -14.46
C LEU A 2 28.69 5.96 -15.36
N PRO A 3 27.39 5.83 -15.64
CA PRO A 3 26.72 6.55 -16.71
C PRO A 3 26.33 7.97 -16.27
N ALA A 4 26.54 8.93 -17.17
CA ALA A 4 26.06 10.30 -17.03
C ALA A 4 24.53 10.33 -17.06
N ARG A 5 23.91 10.90 -16.01
CA ARG A 5 22.50 11.28 -16.00
C ARG A 5 22.39 12.75 -16.41
N SER A 6 21.45 13.05 -17.32
CA SER A 6 21.21 14.39 -17.83
C SER A 6 20.68 15.31 -16.72
N LEU A 7 21.25 16.51 -16.62
CA LEU A 7 20.76 17.61 -15.80
C LEU A 7 19.51 18.21 -16.42
N THR A 8 18.38 17.52 -16.27
CA THR A 8 17.04 18.10 -16.46
C THR A 8 16.29 17.74 -15.21
N ASP A 9 16.38 18.64 -14.22
CA ASP A 9 15.49 18.85 -13.07
C ASP A 9 16.28 19.66 -12.04
N ILE A 10 16.37 20.97 -12.27
CA ILE A 10 16.74 21.93 -11.23
C ILE A 10 15.47 22.73 -10.98
N GLU A 11 14.68 22.28 -10.00
CA GLU A 11 13.67 23.12 -9.37
C GLU A 11 14.37 24.40 -8.89
N TYR A 12 13.87 25.54 -9.35
CA TYR A 12 14.38 26.86 -8.99
C TYR A 12 14.00 27.14 -7.53
N ALA A 13 14.81 26.66 -6.59
CA ALA A 13 14.75 27.12 -5.23
C ALA A 13 15.38 28.52 -5.17
N ASP A 14 14.59 29.52 -4.73
CA ASP A 14 15.09 30.83 -4.32
C ASP A 14 15.96 30.68 -3.06
N ASN A 15 17.15 30.09 -3.23
CA ASN A 15 18.13 29.95 -2.17
C ASN A 15 18.81 31.31 -1.96
N ILE A 16 18.24 32.12 -1.06
CA ILE A 16 18.89 33.33 -0.56
C ILE A 16 20.08 32.90 0.32
N ALA A 17 21.29 32.91 -0.25
CA ALA A 17 22.52 32.63 0.49
C ALA A 17 23.05 33.92 1.11
N LEU A 18 23.33 33.91 2.42
CA LEU A 18 23.92 35.03 3.13
C LEU A 18 25.40 35.19 2.72
N LEU A 19 25.71 36.23 1.93
CA LEU A 19 27.04 36.40 1.33
C LEU A 19 28.06 37.05 2.28
N GLY A 20 27.61 37.62 3.41
CA GLY A 20 28.47 38.27 4.41
C GLY A 20 27.69 39.30 5.23
N SER A 21 28.21 39.63 6.41
CA SER A 21 27.57 40.59 7.34
C SER A 21 27.92 42.05 7.00
N ASP A 22 29.06 42.28 6.36
CA ASP A 22 29.58 43.63 6.06
C ASP A 22 29.69 43.88 4.55
N SER A 23 29.36 45.10 4.13
CA SER A 23 29.34 45.52 2.71
C SER A 23 30.69 45.31 1.99
N SER A 24 31.82 45.51 2.68
CA SER A 24 33.16 45.32 2.13
C SER A 24 33.49 43.84 1.83
N GLN A 25 32.99 42.91 2.66
CA GLN A 25 33.18 41.47 2.44
C GLN A 25 32.32 41.00 1.26
N VAL A 26 31.05 41.44 1.21
CA VAL A 26 30.13 41.12 0.11
C VAL A 26 30.68 41.61 -1.23
N GLN A 27 31.22 42.83 -1.28
CA GLN A 27 31.81 43.40 -2.49
C GLN A 27 33.06 42.61 -2.95
N THR A 28 33.87 42.16 -1.99
CA THR A 28 35.07 41.35 -2.27
C THR A 28 34.69 40.00 -2.87
N ILE A 29 33.66 39.34 -2.34
CA ILE A 29 33.17 38.06 -2.84
C ILE A 29 32.58 38.21 -4.24
N LEU A 30 31.80 39.26 -4.49
CA LEU A 30 31.25 39.56 -5.81
C LEU A 30 32.35 39.81 -6.85
N ASN A 31 33.40 40.56 -6.49
CA ASN A 31 34.52 40.82 -7.38
C ASN A 31 35.30 39.54 -7.71
N ASN A 32 35.53 38.66 -6.72
CA ASN A 32 36.19 37.37 -6.94
C ASN A 32 35.34 36.43 -7.81
N LEU A 33 34.03 36.38 -7.58
CA LEU A 33 33.10 35.59 -8.38
C LEU A 33 33.07 36.08 -9.83
N ASN A 34 33.03 37.40 -10.04
CA ASN A 34 33.07 37.99 -11.37
C ASN A 34 34.39 37.67 -12.09
N ASN A 35 35.53 37.76 -11.41
CA ASN A 35 36.84 37.39 -11.96
C ASN A 35 36.94 35.90 -12.32
N SER A 36 36.31 35.03 -11.55
CA SER A 36 36.22 33.60 -11.87
C SER A 36 35.30 33.33 -13.06
N ALA A 37 34.14 34.01 -13.12
CA ALA A 37 33.15 33.85 -14.16
C ALA A 37 33.64 34.33 -15.54
N VAL A 38 34.53 35.33 -15.57
CA VAL A 38 35.20 35.79 -16.80
C VAL A 38 35.96 34.67 -17.49
N ARG A 39 36.55 33.71 -16.73
CA ARG A 39 37.24 32.55 -17.31
C ARG A 39 36.30 31.62 -18.08
N PHE A 40 35.01 31.68 -17.79
CA PHE A 40 33.95 30.94 -18.48
C PHE A 40 33.18 31.82 -19.48
N GLY A 41 33.67 33.02 -19.79
CA GLY A 41 33.05 33.95 -20.74
C GLY A 41 31.82 34.69 -20.20
N LEU A 42 31.54 34.62 -18.90
CA LEU A 42 30.42 35.30 -18.25
C LEU A 42 30.87 36.61 -17.59
N ARG A 43 30.06 37.68 -17.69
CA ARG A 43 30.27 38.94 -16.98
C ARG A 43 29.02 39.33 -16.22
N PHE A 44 29.13 39.49 -14.91
CA PHE A 44 28.04 40.01 -14.09
C PHE A 44 28.05 41.53 -14.14
N THR A 45 26.89 42.15 -14.44
CA THR A 45 26.73 43.61 -14.35
C THR A 45 26.09 43.92 -12.99
N PRO A 46 26.74 44.70 -12.10
CA PRO A 46 26.24 44.95 -10.75
C PRO A 46 24.82 45.54 -10.74
N ALA A 47 24.47 46.32 -11.76
CA ALA A 47 23.15 46.96 -11.90
C ALA A 47 21.97 45.98 -12.08
N LYS A 48 22.21 44.70 -12.38
CA LYS A 48 21.17 43.67 -12.59
C LYS A 48 21.11 42.60 -11.50
N CYS A 49 22.00 42.65 -10.50
CA CYS A 49 22.00 41.72 -9.38
C CYS A 49 21.22 42.34 -8.22
N LYS A 50 20.03 41.80 -7.92
CA LYS A 50 19.18 42.27 -6.82
C LYS A 50 19.76 41.77 -5.49
N VAL A 51 20.54 42.61 -4.80
CA VAL A 51 21.04 42.34 -3.45
C VAL A 51 20.06 42.96 -2.45
N LEU A 52 19.44 42.15 -1.61
CA LEU A 52 18.60 42.63 -0.51
C LEU A 52 19.46 42.75 0.74
N LEU A 53 19.56 43.96 1.28
CA LEU A 53 20.20 44.26 2.56
C LEU A 53 19.14 44.14 3.65
N HIS A 54 19.31 43.20 4.59
CA HIS A 54 18.42 43.08 5.74
C HIS A 54 19.03 43.87 6.91
N ASP A 55 18.50 45.05 7.18
CA ASP A 55 18.88 45.84 8.34
C ASP A 55 18.34 45.17 9.61
N CYS A 56 19.23 44.57 10.40
CA CYS A 56 18.90 44.02 11.71
C CYS A 56 18.96 45.12 12.78
N VAL A 57 17.87 45.86 13.01
CA VAL A 57 17.68 46.62 14.25
C VAL A 57 16.20 46.68 14.65
N GLY A 58 15.87 46.17 15.85
CA GLY A 58 14.69 46.61 16.61
C GLY A 58 13.68 45.53 17.01
N SER A 59 13.56 45.32 18.31
CA SER A 59 12.75 44.33 19.05
C SER A 59 11.22 44.32 18.79
N ASN A 60 10.64 43.12 18.98
CA ASN A 60 9.23 42.73 19.23
C ASN A 60 8.21 42.77 18.09
N PRO A 61 7.66 41.60 17.66
CA PRO A 61 6.53 41.55 16.75
C PRO A 61 5.22 41.67 17.55
N HIS A 62 4.60 42.85 17.54
CA HIS A 62 3.16 42.90 17.82
C HIS A 62 2.44 42.51 16.52
N LEU A 63 1.93 41.28 16.50
CA LEU A 63 1.07 40.75 15.45
C LEU A 63 -0.23 41.56 15.40
N MET A 64 -0.27 42.62 14.59
CA MET A 64 -1.51 43.07 13.98
C MET A 64 -1.63 42.37 12.63
N LEU A 65 -2.53 41.38 12.59
CA LEU A 65 -3.16 40.91 11.36
C LEU A 65 -3.98 42.07 10.80
N ALA A 66 -3.36 42.89 9.96
CA ALA A 66 -4.08 43.80 9.07
C ALA A 66 -4.36 43.05 7.77
N ASP A 67 -5.63 43.04 7.36
CA ASP A 67 -6.19 42.49 6.12
C ASP A 67 -5.67 43.18 4.83
N ASP A 68 -4.44 43.71 4.83
CA ASP A 68 -3.88 44.57 3.78
C ASP A 68 -2.73 43.92 2.99
N PHE A 69 -2.59 42.59 3.02
CA PHE A 69 -1.58 41.91 2.20
C PHE A 69 -1.91 41.93 0.69
N GLN A 70 -3.15 42.23 0.29
CA GLN A 70 -3.52 42.31 -1.13
C GLN A 70 -3.30 43.69 -1.77
N THR A 71 -3.10 44.75 -0.98
CA THR A 71 -2.94 46.12 -1.50
C THR A 71 -1.48 46.55 -1.66
N PHE A 72 -0.51 45.93 -0.96
CA PHE A 72 0.90 46.31 -1.08
C PHE A 72 1.59 45.85 -2.37
N THR A 73 1.18 44.73 -2.96
CA THR A 73 1.77 44.21 -4.22
C THR A 73 1.26 44.93 -5.48
N GLN A 74 0.29 45.85 -5.35
CA GLN A 74 -0.22 46.67 -6.46
C GLN A 74 0.39 48.08 -6.53
N SER A 75 1.35 48.43 -5.67
CA SER A 75 1.76 49.83 -5.48
C SER A 75 2.77 50.40 -6.50
N SER A 76 3.30 49.61 -7.44
CA SER A 76 3.92 50.12 -8.67
C SER A 76 3.94 49.02 -9.71
N PRO A 77 3.54 49.27 -10.97
CA PRO A 77 3.71 48.26 -11.99
C PRO A 77 5.19 47.88 -12.08
N SER A 78 5.48 46.58 -12.16
CA SER A 78 6.83 46.09 -12.39
C SER A 78 7.47 46.90 -13.53
N SER A 79 8.75 47.30 -13.44
CA SER A 79 9.40 48.06 -14.53
C SER A 79 9.26 47.37 -15.89
N TYR A 80 9.13 46.03 -15.90
CA TYR A 80 8.81 45.29 -17.12
C TYR A 80 7.38 45.53 -17.63
N GLU A 81 6.39 45.63 -16.75
CA GLU A 81 5.02 45.97 -17.12
C GLU A 81 4.85 47.42 -17.58
N GLU A 82 5.58 48.35 -16.95
CA GLU A 82 5.61 49.76 -17.38
C GLU A 82 6.24 49.88 -18.77
N TRP A 83 7.43 49.28 -18.95
CA TRP A 83 8.10 49.21 -20.25
C TRP A 83 7.23 48.54 -21.31
N ASN A 84 6.57 47.42 -20.99
CA ASN A 84 5.69 46.73 -21.93
C ASN A 84 4.41 47.54 -22.25
N ARG A 85 3.89 48.33 -21.30
CA ARG A 85 2.80 49.29 -21.56
C ARG A 85 3.25 50.42 -22.47
N GLU A 86 4.42 51.01 -22.23
CA GLU A 86 5.00 52.05 -23.08
C GLU A 86 5.26 51.53 -24.49
N TRP A 87 5.83 50.33 -24.62
CA TRP A 87 6.02 49.66 -25.91
C TRP A 87 4.71 49.40 -26.66
N LYS A 88 3.67 48.92 -25.97
CA LYS A 88 2.35 48.71 -26.59
C LYS A 88 1.64 50.02 -26.96
N ARG A 89 1.94 51.12 -26.27
CA ARG A 89 1.41 52.46 -26.57
C ARG A 89 2.19 53.20 -27.64
N SER A 90 3.43 52.79 -27.92
CA SER A 90 4.27 53.42 -28.93
C SER A 90 3.85 53.05 -30.35
N ASP A 91 3.82 54.03 -31.26
CA ASP A 91 3.56 53.83 -32.70
C ASP A 91 4.82 53.29 -33.43
N LEU A 92 5.41 52.23 -32.89
CA LEU A 92 6.59 51.63 -33.49
C LEU A 92 6.23 50.89 -34.79
N PRO A 93 7.07 51.01 -35.84
CA PRO A 93 6.91 50.24 -37.07
C PRO A 93 6.78 48.75 -36.77
N ARG A 94 5.90 48.05 -37.50
CA ARG A 94 5.61 46.61 -37.31
C ARG A 94 6.86 45.72 -37.25
N ALA A 95 7.95 46.11 -37.89
CA ALA A 95 9.23 45.39 -37.88
C ALA A 95 9.95 45.39 -36.51
N LEU A 96 9.65 46.35 -35.63
CA LEU A 96 10.22 46.46 -34.28
C LEU A 96 9.27 45.92 -33.20
N GLN A 97 8.04 45.55 -33.54
CA GLN A 97 7.11 44.95 -32.58
C GLN A 97 7.55 43.53 -32.23
N SER A 98 7.40 43.13 -30.96
CA SER A 98 7.69 41.75 -30.54
C SER A 98 6.78 40.79 -31.29
N PHE A 99 7.37 39.94 -32.13
CA PHE A 99 6.63 38.88 -32.81
C PHE A 99 6.24 37.81 -31.79
N ASP A 100 5.04 37.25 -31.96
CA ASP A 100 4.62 36.12 -31.16
C ASP A 100 5.41 34.85 -31.53
N ILE A 101 6.42 34.56 -30.72
CA ILE A 101 7.33 33.43 -30.89
C ILE A 101 6.70 32.12 -30.41
N SER A 102 5.62 32.19 -29.61
CA SER A 102 5.01 31.01 -28.99
C SER A 102 4.36 30.06 -29.99
N ARG A 103 4.02 30.56 -31.19
CA ARG A 103 3.25 29.85 -32.23
C ARG A 103 1.97 29.19 -31.68
N LEU A 104 1.48 29.65 -30.53
CA LEU A 104 0.36 29.00 -29.86
C LEU A 104 -0.91 29.18 -30.72
N PRO A 105 -1.68 28.10 -30.95
CA PRO A 105 -2.96 28.17 -31.65
C PRO A 105 -3.90 29.21 -31.05
N SER A 106 -4.68 29.88 -31.91
CA SER A 106 -5.58 30.96 -31.53
C SER A 106 -6.60 30.55 -30.45
N HIS A 107 -7.12 29.31 -30.50
CA HIS A 107 -8.06 28.79 -29.52
C HIS A 107 -7.43 28.65 -28.12
N LEU A 108 -6.16 28.26 -28.01
CA LEU A 108 -5.47 28.18 -26.72
C LEU A 108 -5.14 29.56 -26.15
N LYS A 109 -4.81 30.53 -27.00
CA LYS A 109 -4.66 31.94 -26.58
C LYS A 109 -5.96 32.50 -26.01
N LYS A 110 -7.09 32.22 -26.64
CA LYS A 110 -8.42 32.62 -26.16
C LYS A 110 -8.75 32.00 -24.81
N ARG A 111 -8.32 30.76 -24.54
CA ARG A 111 -8.47 30.13 -23.20
C ARG A 111 -7.61 30.81 -22.13
N LEU A 112 -6.36 31.17 -22.44
CA LEU A 112 -5.48 31.85 -21.47
C LEU A 112 -5.95 33.27 -21.12
N ARG A 113 -6.57 33.96 -22.09
CA ARG A 113 -7.10 35.32 -21.95
C ARG A 113 -8.49 35.38 -22.58
N PRO A 114 -9.53 34.97 -21.85
CA PRO A 114 -10.86 34.93 -22.40
C PRO A 114 -11.42 36.34 -22.59
N THR A 115 -11.94 36.59 -23.79
CA THR A 115 -12.72 37.79 -24.11
C THR A 115 -14.20 37.50 -23.82
N LYS A 116 -15.05 38.53 -23.70
CA LYS A 116 -16.51 38.33 -23.53
C LYS A 116 -17.12 37.40 -24.61
N ASP A 117 -16.65 37.51 -25.85
CA ASP A 117 -17.09 36.66 -26.97
C ASP A 117 -16.74 35.18 -26.79
N PHE A 118 -15.75 34.86 -25.96
CA PHE A 118 -15.37 33.47 -25.68
C PHE A 118 -16.44 32.72 -24.87
N PHE A 119 -17.22 33.45 -24.07
CA PHE A 119 -18.28 32.88 -23.23
C PHE A 119 -19.64 32.83 -23.92
N VAL A 120 -19.73 33.30 -25.17
CA VAL A 120 -20.97 33.24 -25.95
C VAL A 120 -21.19 31.79 -26.39
N GLU A 121 -22.32 31.22 -25.99
CA GLU A 121 -22.75 29.88 -26.38
C GLU A 121 -22.86 29.78 -27.92
N SER A 122 -22.02 28.93 -28.52
CA SER A 122 -21.97 28.68 -29.95
C SER A 122 -22.47 27.27 -30.33
N SER A 123 -22.45 26.32 -29.38
CA SER A 123 -22.82 24.93 -29.63
C SER A 123 -23.89 24.44 -28.64
N PRO A 124 -24.80 23.53 -29.04
CA PRO A 124 -25.79 22.94 -28.13
C PRO A 124 -25.19 22.23 -26.91
N VAL A 125 -23.94 21.79 -26.97
CA VAL A 125 -23.26 21.19 -25.81
C VAL A 125 -22.94 22.23 -24.74
N GLU A 126 -22.74 23.49 -25.14
CA GLU A 126 -22.35 24.59 -24.24
C GLU A 126 -23.53 25.12 -23.43
N SER A 127 -24.76 24.80 -23.83
CA SER A 127 -25.97 25.13 -23.06
C SER A 127 -26.20 24.17 -21.88
N THR A 128 -25.52 23.02 -21.85
CA THR A 128 -25.66 22.03 -20.77
C THR A 128 -25.17 22.57 -19.43
N LEU A 129 -25.82 22.13 -18.34
CA LEU A 129 -25.45 22.54 -16.98
C LEU A 129 -24.03 22.11 -16.63
N ASP A 130 -23.61 20.92 -17.09
CA ASP A 130 -22.27 20.40 -16.86
C ASP A 130 -21.18 21.29 -17.48
N TYR A 131 -21.40 21.74 -18.73
CA TYR A 131 -20.49 22.67 -19.39
C TYR A 131 -20.40 24.01 -18.63
N LYS A 132 -21.54 24.55 -18.19
CA LYS A 132 -21.60 25.81 -17.42
C LYS A 132 -20.89 25.68 -16.08
N ARG A 133 -21.06 24.56 -15.37
CA ARG A 133 -20.34 24.25 -14.12
C ARG A 133 -18.84 24.18 -14.34
N ARG A 134 -18.40 23.49 -15.40
CA ARG A 134 -16.98 23.44 -15.77
C ARG A 134 -16.42 24.81 -16.13
N LEU A 135 -17.17 25.59 -16.90
CA LEU A 135 -16.79 26.94 -17.33
C LEU A 135 -16.61 27.88 -16.12
N PHE A 136 -17.52 27.81 -15.15
CA PHE A 136 -17.37 28.54 -13.89
C PHE A 136 -16.17 28.05 -13.08
N GLY A 137 -15.90 26.74 -13.04
CA GLY A 137 -14.71 26.20 -12.37
C GLY A 137 -13.39 26.69 -12.97
N GLU A 138 -13.31 26.85 -14.29
CA GLU A 138 -12.10 27.33 -14.98
C GLU A 138 -11.91 28.85 -14.89
N TYR A 139 -12.97 29.65 -15.03
CA TYR A 139 -12.88 31.11 -15.20
C TYR A 139 -13.53 31.92 -14.09
N GLY A 140 -14.21 31.28 -13.13
CA GLY A 140 -14.95 31.94 -12.06
C GLY A 140 -16.01 32.90 -12.58
N PHE A 141 -16.17 34.03 -11.89
CA PHE A 141 -17.17 35.07 -12.23
C PHE A 141 -16.95 35.74 -13.59
N ILE A 142 -15.75 35.64 -14.18
CA ILE A 142 -15.47 36.18 -15.51
C ILE A 142 -16.33 35.47 -16.58
N SER A 143 -16.70 34.21 -16.32
CA SER A 143 -17.55 33.41 -17.22
C SER A 143 -18.98 33.94 -17.37
N GLY A 144 -19.46 34.77 -16.44
CA GLY A 144 -20.84 35.25 -16.43
C GLY A 144 -21.89 34.17 -16.10
N VAL A 145 -21.47 32.97 -15.68
CA VAL A 145 -22.38 31.91 -15.21
C VAL A 145 -22.87 32.24 -13.80
N ASP A 146 -24.18 32.12 -13.57
CA ASP A 146 -24.78 32.27 -12.25
C ASP A 146 -24.30 31.13 -11.31
N PRO A 147 -23.70 31.45 -10.15
CA PRO A 147 -23.26 30.45 -9.17
C PRO A 147 -24.37 29.50 -8.69
N SER A 148 -25.64 29.91 -8.78
CA SER A 148 -26.78 29.08 -8.37
C SER A 148 -26.86 27.76 -9.17
N ILE A 149 -26.41 27.77 -10.43
CA ILE A 149 -26.40 26.61 -11.34
C ILE A 149 -25.40 25.52 -10.87
N LEU A 150 -24.44 25.89 -10.02
CA LEU A 150 -23.44 24.95 -9.51
C LEU A 150 -24.03 23.92 -8.55
N PHE A 151 -25.12 24.28 -7.88
CA PHE A 151 -25.81 23.40 -6.96
C PHE A 151 -26.73 22.45 -7.72
N VAL A 152 -27.02 21.31 -7.09
CA VAL A 152 -27.94 20.30 -7.60
C VAL A 152 -29.37 20.82 -7.42
N ASP A 153 -30.23 20.56 -8.41
CA ASP A 153 -31.63 20.93 -8.32
C ASP A 153 -32.33 20.20 -7.15
N PRO A 154 -33.24 20.86 -6.42
CA PRO A 154 -33.90 20.26 -5.26
C PRO A 154 -34.58 18.91 -5.55
N GLU A 155 -35.16 18.77 -6.74
CA GLU A 155 -35.80 17.53 -7.18
C GLU A 155 -34.78 16.37 -7.29
N VAL A 156 -33.64 16.62 -7.94
CA VAL A 156 -32.56 15.65 -8.10
C VAL A 156 -31.96 15.28 -6.74
N ALA A 157 -31.75 16.27 -5.85
CA ALA A 157 -31.24 16.03 -4.51
C ALA A 157 -32.19 15.16 -3.67
N SER A 158 -33.50 15.36 -3.78
CA SER A 158 -34.50 14.53 -3.09
C SER A 158 -34.51 13.09 -3.63
N PHE A 159 -34.38 12.93 -4.95
CA PHE A 159 -34.28 11.63 -5.59
C PHE A 159 -33.02 10.87 -5.15
N GLU A 160 -31.85 11.51 -5.19
CA GLU A 160 -30.58 10.93 -4.72
C GLU A 160 -30.66 10.53 -3.24
N SER A 161 -31.28 11.36 -2.40
CA SER A 161 -31.49 11.04 -0.99
C SER A 161 -32.38 9.81 -0.79
N SER A 162 -33.47 9.71 -1.55
CA SER A 162 -34.37 8.54 -1.49
C SER A 162 -33.71 7.26 -2.00
N LEU A 163 -32.88 7.37 -3.05
CA LEU A 163 -32.10 6.27 -3.58
C LEU A 163 -31.08 5.78 -2.55
N GLY A 164 -30.34 6.70 -1.93
CA GLY A 164 -29.39 6.41 -0.86
C GLY A 164 -30.05 5.66 0.29
N GLN A 165 -31.21 6.12 0.77
CA GLN A 165 -31.96 5.42 1.83
C GLN A 165 -32.43 4.01 1.44
N ALA A 166 -32.72 3.78 0.16
CA ALA A 166 -33.17 2.47 -0.32
C ALA A 166 -32.01 1.49 -0.59
N THR A 167 -30.85 2.00 -1.03
CA THR A 167 -29.70 1.16 -1.40
C THR A 167 -28.69 0.99 -0.28
N GLU A 168 -28.54 2.00 0.57
CA GLU A 168 -27.54 2.02 1.63
C GLU A 168 -28.17 1.59 2.96
N ARG A 169 -27.39 0.88 3.77
CA ARG A 169 -27.80 0.46 5.11
C ARG A 169 -27.31 1.45 6.14
N PRO A 170 -28.10 1.75 7.18
CA PRO A 170 -27.65 2.62 8.27
C PRO A 170 -26.45 1.99 9.00
N ILE A 171 -25.49 2.84 9.39
CA ILE A 171 -24.24 2.40 10.02
C ILE A 171 -24.51 1.66 11.34
N GLU A 172 -25.53 2.10 12.10
CA GLU A 172 -25.91 1.49 13.37
C GLU A 172 -26.30 0.01 13.21
N GLU A 173 -27.11 -0.31 12.21
CA GLU A 173 -27.52 -1.69 11.91
C GLU A 173 -26.31 -2.56 11.57
N VAL A 174 -25.41 -2.06 10.72
CA VAL A 174 -24.17 -2.77 10.35
C VAL A 174 -23.29 -3.03 11.58
N LEU A 175 -23.20 -2.06 12.51
CA LEU A 175 -22.42 -2.22 13.74
C LEU A 175 -23.05 -3.25 14.68
N GLU A 176 -24.37 -3.25 14.84
CA GLU A 176 -25.06 -4.22 15.69
C GLU A 176 -24.95 -5.64 15.13
N GLU A 177 -25.11 -5.82 13.82
CA GLU A 177 -24.88 -7.11 13.18
C GLU A 177 -23.44 -7.60 13.36
N ALA A 178 -22.45 -6.71 13.19
CA ALA A 178 -21.06 -7.06 13.39
C ALA A 178 -20.76 -7.46 14.84
N LYS A 179 -21.38 -6.80 15.83
CA LYS A 179 -21.27 -7.17 17.25
C LYS A 179 -21.90 -8.54 17.50
N GLN A 180 -23.10 -8.79 16.98
CA GLN A 180 -23.80 -10.06 17.13
C GLN A 180 -23.03 -11.22 16.47
N ALA A 181 -22.51 -11.01 15.27
CA ALA A 181 -21.70 -12.01 14.56
C ALA A 181 -20.41 -12.36 15.34
N LYS A 182 -19.75 -11.36 15.94
CA LYS A 182 -18.58 -11.59 16.80
C LYS A 182 -18.96 -12.38 18.06
N ALA A 183 -20.03 -12.00 18.74
CA ALA A 183 -20.50 -12.71 19.93
C ALA A 183 -20.85 -14.17 19.63
N ALA A 184 -21.57 -14.43 18.54
CA ALA A 184 -21.91 -15.79 18.10
C ALA A 184 -20.65 -16.62 17.77
N PHE A 185 -19.65 -16.01 17.11
CA PHE A 185 -18.38 -16.68 16.83
C PHE A 185 -17.62 -17.02 18.13
N ASP A 186 -17.55 -16.07 19.07
CA ASP A 186 -16.88 -16.28 20.36
C ASP A 186 -17.56 -17.39 21.18
N GLU A 187 -18.89 -17.48 21.13
CA GLU A 187 -19.65 -18.58 21.75
C GLU A 187 -19.26 -19.93 21.16
N LEU A 188 -19.23 -20.07 19.83
CA LEU A 188 -18.80 -21.30 19.14
C LEU A 188 -17.37 -21.69 19.49
N VAL A 189 -16.45 -20.72 19.54
CA VAL A 189 -15.06 -20.95 19.94
C VAL A 189 -14.99 -21.45 21.38
N ASN A 190 -15.75 -20.83 22.28
CA ASN A 190 -15.79 -21.22 23.69
C ASN A 190 -16.34 -22.64 23.89
N GLU A 191 -17.40 -23.02 23.18
CA GLU A 191 -17.93 -24.39 23.20
C GLU A 191 -16.89 -25.40 22.70
N ARG A 192 -16.19 -25.08 21.60
CA ARG A 192 -15.12 -25.92 21.08
C ARG A 192 -13.99 -26.08 22.10
N ILE A 193 -13.58 -25.01 22.76
CA ILE A 193 -12.54 -25.05 23.80
C ILE A 193 -12.98 -25.91 24.99
N LYS A 194 -14.26 -25.82 25.42
CA LYS A 194 -14.80 -26.69 26.47
C LYS A 194 -14.71 -28.17 26.08
N ASN A 195 -15.10 -28.50 24.85
CA ASN A 195 -15.03 -29.87 24.33
C ASN A 195 -13.57 -30.37 24.25
N VAL A 196 -12.66 -29.56 23.74
CA VAL A 196 -11.23 -29.89 23.69
C VAL A 196 -10.68 -30.13 25.10
N LYS A 197 -11.00 -29.27 26.07
CA LYS A 197 -10.58 -29.45 27.47
C LYS A 197 -11.10 -30.76 28.07
N SER A 198 -12.36 -31.11 27.82
CA SER A 198 -12.95 -32.38 28.26
C SER A 198 -12.22 -33.58 27.68
N ASN A 199 -11.93 -33.54 26.38
CA ASN A 199 -11.18 -34.60 25.70
C ASN A 199 -9.74 -34.68 26.20
N MET A 200 -9.08 -33.54 26.40
CA MET A 200 -7.71 -33.48 26.92
C MET A 200 -7.58 -34.10 28.31
N LYS A 201 -8.60 -33.98 29.17
CA LYS A 201 -8.59 -34.66 30.47
C LYS A 201 -8.61 -36.19 30.35
N LYS A 202 -9.23 -36.73 29.30
CA LYS A 202 -9.32 -38.18 29.04
C LYS A 202 -8.09 -38.73 28.30
N MET A 203 -7.26 -37.87 27.71
CA MET A 203 -6.10 -38.28 26.92
C MET A 203 -5.10 -39.15 27.69
N PRO A 204 -4.71 -38.86 28.94
CA PRO A 204 -3.73 -39.66 29.66
C PRO A 204 -4.16 -41.12 29.82
N GLU A 205 -5.42 -41.34 30.21
CA GLU A 205 -5.98 -42.70 30.35
C GLU A 205 -6.02 -43.47 29.01
N LEU A 206 -6.30 -42.76 27.91
CA LEU A 206 -6.31 -43.38 26.58
C LEU A 206 -4.89 -43.74 26.11
N ILE A 207 -3.90 -42.90 26.41
CA ILE A 207 -2.49 -43.16 26.12
C ILE A 207 -2.02 -44.42 26.86
N GLU A 208 -2.29 -44.50 28.17
CA GLU A 208 -1.90 -45.66 28.99
C GLU A 208 -2.55 -46.96 28.48
N LYS A 209 -3.85 -46.92 28.14
CA LYS A 209 -4.54 -48.07 27.53
C LYS A 209 -3.92 -48.48 26.20
N HIS A 210 -3.54 -47.53 25.36
CA HIS A 210 -2.92 -47.82 24.06
C HIS A 210 -1.52 -48.41 24.24
N GLU A 211 -0.71 -47.87 25.14
CA GLU A 211 0.62 -48.40 25.47
C GLU A 211 0.54 -49.81 26.05
N PHE A 212 -0.43 -50.06 26.95
CA PHE A 212 -0.70 -51.40 27.48
C PHE A 212 -1.10 -52.40 26.39
N GLN A 213 -1.96 -51.99 25.45
CA GLN A 213 -2.31 -52.85 24.32
C GLN A 213 -1.12 -53.13 23.41
N LYS A 214 -0.28 -52.12 23.15
CA LYS A 214 0.93 -52.24 22.35
C LYS A 214 1.94 -53.19 23.00
N SER A 215 2.17 -53.07 24.32
CA SER A 215 3.08 -53.96 25.05
C SER A 215 2.55 -55.40 25.09
N LYS A 216 1.24 -55.58 25.26
CA LYS A 216 0.58 -56.90 25.17
C LYS A 216 0.71 -57.51 23.77
N GLN A 217 0.54 -56.72 22.72
CA GLN A 217 0.77 -57.21 21.35
C GLN A 217 2.24 -57.58 21.13
N HIS A 218 3.16 -56.77 21.63
CA HIS A 218 4.60 -57.05 21.54
C HIS A 218 4.95 -58.37 22.22
N SER A 219 4.47 -58.61 23.44
CA SER A 219 4.75 -59.86 24.17
C SER A 219 4.12 -61.07 23.51
N ILE A 220 2.91 -60.95 22.94
CA ILE A 220 2.30 -62.02 22.14
C ILE A 220 3.15 -62.31 20.90
N SER A 221 3.59 -61.28 20.18
CA SER A 221 4.44 -61.40 18.99
C SER A 221 5.79 -62.05 19.34
N GLU A 222 6.43 -61.66 20.44
CA GLU A 222 7.67 -62.26 20.92
C GLU A 222 7.49 -63.75 21.25
N VAL A 223 6.41 -64.13 21.94
CA VAL A 223 6.11 -65.53 22.25
C VAL A 223 5.85 -66.33 20.98
N GLU A 224 5.16 -65.76 20.00
CA GLU A 224 4.95 -66.39 18.69
C GLU A 224 6.27 -66.56 17.92
N GLU A 225 7.15 -65.56 17.93
CA GLU A 225 8.47 -65.66 17.34
C GLU A 225 9.32 -66.74 18.02
N GLN A 226 9.32 -66.79 19.35
CA GLN A 226 10.05 -67.82 20.10
C GLN A 226 9.54 -69.23 19.76
N LYS A 227 8.21 -69.42 19.67
CA LYS A 227 7.61 -70.69 19.22
C LYS A 227 8.00 -71.03 17.79
N ARG A 228 7.97 -70.05 16.88
CA ARG A 228 8.40 -70.25 15.48
C ARG A 228 9.87 -70.64 15.40
N ARG A 229 10.74 -69.97 16.16
CA ARG A 229 12.18 -70.28 16.23
C ARG A 229 12.43 -71.68 16.82
N ALA A 230 11.71 -72.07 17.87
CA ALA A 230 11.84 -73.40 18.46
C ALA A 230 11.45 -74.52 17.47
N ILE A 231 10.36 -74.34 16.71
CA ILE A 231 9.96 -75.31 15.68
C ILE A 231 10.99 -75.40 14.54
N LEU A 232 11.60 -74.27 14.16
CA LEU A 232 12.66 -74.25 13.14
C LEU A 232 13.94 -74.93 13.62
N GLU A 233 14.33 -74.76 14.88
CA GLU A 233 15.53 -75.41 15.44
C GLU A 233 15.30 -76.92 15.62
N GLU A 234 14.11 -77.35 16.08
CA GLU A 234 13.77 -78.78 16.14
C GLU A 234 13.77 -79.41 14.74
N ALA A 235 13.31 -78.68 13.72
CA ALA A 235 13.41 -79.10 12.33
C ALA A 235 14.87 -79.23 11.88
N ARG A 236 15.72 -78.28 12.27
CA ARG A 236 17.16 -78.32 11.99
C ARG A 236 17.83 -79.52 12.66
N ASP A 237 17.52 -79.82 13.91
CA ASP A 237 18.09 -80.95 14.65
C ASP A 237 17.70 -82.30 14.01
N ARG A 238 16.47 -82.41 13.49
CA ARG A 238 15.98 -83.64 12.85
C ARG A 238 16.51 -83.85 11.43
N PHE A 239 16.67 -82.77 10.65
CA PHE A 239 16.99 -82.85 9.22
C PHE A 239 18.41 -82.36 8.86
N GLY A 240 19.12 -81.69 9.77
CA GLY A 240 20.51 -81.24 9.64
C GLY A 240 20.72 -79.85 9.00
N TYR A 241 19.65 -79.18 8.53
CA TYR A 241 19.70 -77.86 7.88
C TYR A 241 18.40 -77.07 8.11
N TYR A 242 18.42 -75.75 7.84
CA TYR A 242 17.23 -74.90 7.96
C TYR A 242 16.23 -75.18 6.82
N LEU A 243 15.00 -75.54 7.18
CA LEU A 243 13.92 -75.84 6.24
C LEU A 243 13.00 -74.63 6.03
N ASP A 244 12.54 -74.47 4.79
CA ASP A 244 11.53 -73.47 4.48
C ASP A 244 10.16 -73.83 5.09
N PRO A 245 9.40 -72.87 5.63
CA PRO A 245 8.09 -73.13 6.24
C PRO A 245 7.03 -73.74 5.29
N ARG A 246 7.26 -73.69 3.97
CA ARG A 246 6.36 -74.21 2.94
C ARG A 246 6.73 -75.61 2.47
N ASP A 247 7.87 -76.17 2.92
CA ASP A 247 8.33 -77.49 2.54
C ASP A 247 7.39 -78.58 3.11
N PRO A 248 6.96 -79.58 2.32
CA PRO A 248 6.14 -80.69 2.79
C PRO A 248 6.72 -81.45 3.99
N LYS A 249 8.05 -81.51 4.15
CA LYS A 249 8.72 -82.14 5.31
C LYS A 249 8.48 -81.34 6.60
N PHE A 250 8.58 -80.02 6.52
CA PHE A 250 8.35 -79.13 7.65
C PHE A 250 6.88 -79.14 8.08
N ILE A 251 5.94 -79.20 7.12
CA ILE A 251 4.51 -79.31 7.39
C ILE A 251 4.19 -80.59 8.18
N LYS A 252 4.76 -81.74 7.78
CA LYS A 252 4.58 -83.01 8.50
C LYS A 252 5.18 -82.98 9.90
N LEU A 253 6.36 -82.39 10.06
CA LEU A 253 6.99 -82.22 11.37
C LEU A 253 6.13 -81.36 12.30
N LYS A 254 5.60 -80.25 11.80
CA LYS A 254 4.71 -79.37 12.56
C LYS A 254 3.44 -80.10 13.03
N GLN A 255 2.85 -80.94 12.17
CA GLN A 255 1.71 -81.79 12.54
C GLN A 255 2.05 -82.78 13.65
N GLU A 256 3.24 -83.38 13.60
CA GLU A 256 3.71 -84.31 14.64
C GLU A 256 3.92 -83.61 15.99
N ILE A 257 4.54 -82.42 16.00
CA ILE A 257 4.72 -81.59 17.21
C ILE A 257 3.37 -81.19 17.80
N GLU A 258 2.41 -80.79 16.97
CA GLU A 258 1.07 -80.41 17.41
C GLU A 258 0.30 -81.59 18.05
N GLU A 259 0.41 -82.80 17.48
CA GLU A 259 -0.19 -84.02 18.05
C GLU A 259 0.48 -84.42 19.38
N ARG A 260 1.81 -84.31 19.48
CA ARG A 260 2.53 -84.51 20.74
C ARG A 260 2.08 -83.52 21.81
N GLU A 261 1.94 -82.24 21.47
CA GLU A 261 1.42 -81.23 22.41
C GLU A 261 -0.03 -81.51 22.84
N LYS A 262 -0.90 -81.93 21.92
CA LYS A 262 -2.31 -82.27 22.23
C LYS A 262 -2.37 -83.45 23.20
N LEU A 263 -1.55 -84.47 22.99
CA LEU A 263 -1.48 -85.64 23.88
C LEU A 263 -0.93 -85.23 25.26
N ALA A 264 0.13 -84.43 25.32
CA ALA A 264 0.69 -83.92 26.57
C ALA A 264 -0.33 -83.06 27.35
N LYS A 265 -1.06 -82.16 26.68
CA LYS A 265 -2.13 -81.35 27.30
C LYS A 265 -3.28 -82.21 27.84
N LYS A 266 -3.66 -83.28 27.13
CA LYS A 266 -4.66 -84.25 27.59
C LYS A 266 -4.18 -85.04 28.82
N GLN A 267 -2.90 -85.41 28.87
CA GLN A 267 -2.28 -86.09 30.01
C GLN A 267 -2.18 -85.16 31.23
N GLN A 268 -1.74 -83.91 31.06
CA GLN A 268 -1.70 -82.91 32.14
C GLN A 268 -3.10 -82.61 32.72
N LYS A 269 -4.13 -82.51 31.88
CA LYS A 269 -5.53 -82.35 32.34
C LYS A 269 -6.06 -83.56 33.11
N LYS A 270 -5.58 -84.76 32.83
CA LYS A 270 -5.93 -85.99 33.57
C LYS A 270 -5.16 -86.11 34.89
N ALA A 271 -3.96 -85.52 34.99
CA ALA A 271 -3.15 -85.50 36.20
C ALA A 271 -3.52 -84.38 37.19
N ASN A 272 -4.05 -83.25 36.69
CA ASN A 272 -4.55 -82.13 37.52
C ASN A 272 -6.02 -82.30 37.96
N ARG A 273 -6.62 -83.48 37.78
CA ARG A 273 -8.00 -83.80 38.12
C ARG A 273 -8.01 -84.93 39.14
#